data_AF-A0A7D5P571-F1
#
_entry.id   AF-A0A7D5P571-F1
#
_cell.length_a   1.000
_cell.length_b   1.000
_cell.length_c   1.000
_cell.angle_alpha   90.00
_cell.angle_beta   90.00
_cell.angle_gamma   90.00
#
_symmetry.space_group_name_H-M   'P 1'
#
loop_
_entity.id
_entity.type
_entity.pdbx_description
1 polymer ?
#
loop_
_entity_poly.entity_id
_entity_poly.type
_entity_poly.pdbx_seq_one_letter_code
_entity_poly.pdbx_strand_id
1 'polypeptide(L)'
;MTEGITLAFTNEASNRRRIRLERRDAGGWTMHDEEFDGDKWRPVGREIVADVELEVGAAAADVLDVVGGAGQTVTGPEQVDR
;
A
#
# COMPACT_ATOMS: atom_id res chain seq x y z
N MET A 1 -0.56 -5.04 14.95
CA MET A 1 -1.44 -5.39 13.82
C MET A 1 -1.24 -4.30 12.79
N THR A 2 -1.01 -4.64 11.52
CA THR A 2 -0.64 -3.65 10.51
C THR A 2 -1.89 -2.89 10.08
N GLU A 3 -2.08 -1.66 10.57
CA GLU A 3 -3.22 -0.79 10.23
C GLU A 3 -3.03 -0.09 8.87
N GLY A 4 -2.66 -0.86 7.84
CA GLY A 4 -2.23 -0.27 6.57
C GLY A 4 -2.15 -1.24 5.40
N ILE A 5 -2.00 -0.66 4.21
CA ILE A 5 -1.79 -1.40 2.95
C ILE A 5 -0.28 -1.47 2.68
N THR A 6 0.19 -2.60 2.20
CA THR A 6 1.58 -2.76 1.78
C THR A 6 1.63 -3.46 0.44
N LEU A 7 2.26 -2.83 -0.54
CA LEU A 7 2.57 -3.41 -1.84
C LEU A 7 4.09 -3.57 -1.94
N ALA A 8 4.57 -4.81 -2.04
CA ALA A 8 5.98 -5.11 -2.27
C ALA A 8 6.16 -5.74 -3.65
N PHE A 9 7.19 -5.32 -4.37
CA PHE A 9 7.47 -5.78 -5.73
C PHE A 9 8.96 -5.65 -6.05
N THR A 10 9.39 -6.29 -7.14
CA THR A 10 10.71 -6.08 -7.72
C THR A 10 10.52 -5.39 -9.07
N ASN A 11 11.18 -4.26 -9.29
CA ASN A 11 11.09 -3.53 -10.56
C ASN A 11 11.99 -4.16 -11.64
N GLU A 12 11.92 -3.65 -12.87
CA GLU A 12 12.73 -4.15 -13.99
C GLU A 12 14.24 -3.96 -13.80
N ALA A 13 14.65 -2.99 -12.97
CA ALA A 13 16.04 -2.79 -12.57
C ALA A 13 16.52 -3.80 -11.51
N SER A 14 15.69 -4.79 -11.15
CA SER A 14 15.94 -5.76 -10.08
C SER A 14 16.04 -5.15 -8.67
N ASN A 15 15.59 -3.90 -8.48
CA ASN A 15 15.46 -3.31 -7.16
C ASN A 15 14.19 -3.84 -6.50
N ARG A 16 14.31 -4.31 -5.27
CA ARG A 16 13.15 -4.66 -4.45
C ARG A 16 12.59 -3.38 -3.83
N ARG A 17 11.30 -3.11 -4.08
CA ARG A 17 10.58 -1.91 -3.67
C ARG A 17 9.40 -2.28 -2.78
N ARG A 18 8.99 -1.34 -1.93
CA ARG A 18 7.79 -1.46 -1.10
C ARG A 18 7.13 -0.10 -0.94
N ILE A 19 5.82 -0.06 -1.17
CA ILE A 19 4.95 1.04 -0.79
C ILE A 19 4.19 0.63 0.46
N ARG A 20 4.21 1.48 1.50
CA ARG A 20 3.39 1.31 2.71
C ARG A 20 2.48 2.50 2.88
N LEU A 21 1.20 2.22 3.12
CA LEU A 21 0.18 3.23 3.37
C LEU A 21 -0.33 3.05 4.80
N GLU A 22 -0.02 4.02 5.64
CA GLU A 22 -0.40 4.03 7.06
C GLU A 22 -1.51 5.07 7.28
N ARG A 23 -2.63 4.67 7.92
CA ARG A 23 -3.70 5.61 8.26
C ARG A 23 -3.19 6.69 9.21
N ARG A 24 -3.74 7.90 9.07
CA ARG A 24 -3.47 9.03 9.96
C ARG A 24 -4.69 9.34 10.81
N ASP A 25 -4.49 9.69 12.08
CA ASP A 25 -5.57 10.07 13.00
C ASP A 25 -6.39 11.26 12.50
N ALA A 26 -5.74 12.21 11.82
CA ALA A 26 -6.37 13.40 11.24
C ALA A 26 -7.09 13.13 9.90
N GLY A 27 -7.15 11.88 9.44
CA GLY A 27 -7.65 11.49 8.13
C GLY A 27 -6.56 11.38 7.06
N GLY A 28 -6.87 10.65 5.99
CA GLY A 28 -5.94 10.31 4.93
C GLY A 28 -4.85 9.33 5.37
N TRP A 29 -3.75 9.31 4.62
CA TRP A 29 -2.69 8.31 4.71
C TRP A 29 -1.31 8.95 4.64
N THR A 30 -0.33 8.29 5.26
CA THR A 30 1.08 8.51 4.95
C THR A 30 1.54 7.40 4.02
N MET A 31 1.95 7.75 2.81
CA MET A 31 2.62 6.84 1.90
C MET A 31 4.13 6.89 2.17
N HIS A 32 4.73 5.72 2.35
CA HIS A 32 6.17 5.52 2.43
C HIS A 32 6.61 4.69 1.23
N ASP A 33 7.47 5.25 0.39
CA ASP A 33 8.14 4.53 -0.68
C ASP A 33 9.53 4.14 -0.21
N GLU A 34 9.83 2.85 -0.27
CA GLU A 34 11.03 2.25 0.26
C GLU A 34 11.71 1.36 -0.79
N GLU A 35 13.03 1.38 -0.79
CA GLU A 35 13.87 0.48 -1.58
C GLU A 35 14.73 -0.38 -0.66
N PHE A 36 14.87 -1.66 -0.97
CA PHE A 36 15.77 -2.55 -0.24
C PHE A 36 17.19 -2.42 -0.78
N ASP A 37 18.15 -2.10 0.09
CA ASP A 37 19.55 -1.90 -0.30
C ASP A 37 20.41 -3.18 -0.28
N GLY A 38 19.80 -4.33 0.07
CA GLY A 38 20.49 -5.60 0.29
C GLY A 38 20.53 -6.05 1.76
N ASP A 39 20.30 -5.13 2.71
CA ASP A 39 20.29 -5.39 4.15
C ASP A 39 18.97 -4.92 4.80
N LYS A 40 18.54 -3.71 4.44
CA LYS A 40 17.36 -3.05 5.02
C LYS A 40 16.55 -2.25 4.01
N TRP A 41 15.31 -2.01 4.38
CA TRP A 41 14.46 -1.05 3.67
C TRP A 41 14.90 0.37 3.99
N ARG A 42 15.14 1.18 2.96
CA ARG A 42 15.46 2.60 3.07
C ARG A 42 14.34 3.44 2.49
N PRO A 43 13.95 4.53 3.16
CA PRO A 43 12.98 5.46 2.60
C PRO A 43 13.60 6.16 1.38
N VAL A 44 12.86 6.21 0.30
CA VAL A 44 13.21 6.91 -0.94
C VAL A 44 12.14 7.92 -1.35
N GLY A 45 10.94 7.82 -0.77
CA GLY A 45 9.88 8.81 -0.91
C GLY A 45 8.93 8.78 0.29
N ARG A 46 8.27 9.92 0.52
CA ARG A 46 7.19 10.04 1.51
C ARG A 46 6.19 11.08 1.05
N GLU A 47 4.91 10.74 1.16
CA GLU A 47 3.82 11.63 0.75
C GLU A 47 2.63 11.54 1.73
N ILE A 48 1.93 12.66 1.87
CA ILE A 48 0.62 12.68 2.53
C ILE A 48 -0.45 12.53 1.45
N VAL A 49 -1.22 11.45 1.54
CA VAL A 49 -2.24 11.10 0.55
C VAL A 49 -3.61 11.30 1.16
N ALA A 50 -4.51 11.97 0.44
CA ALA A 50 -5.85 12.25 0.92
C ALA A 50 -6.72 10.98 0.96
N ASP A 51 -6.60 10.10 -0.04
CA ASP A 51 -7.39 8.89 -0.17
C ASP A 51 -6.61 7.77 -0.88
N VAL A 52 -7.01 6.51 -0.66
CA VAL A 52 -6.36 5.32 -1.23
C VAL A 52 -7.41 4.36 -1.76
N GLU A 53 -7.28 4.02 -3.04
CA GLU A 53 -8.02 2.94 -3.69
C GLU A 53 -7.04 1.88 -4.21
N LEU A 54 -7.38 0.60 -4.02
CA LEU A 54 -6.65 -0.52 -4.59
C LEU A 54 -7.61 -1.39 -5.39
N GLU A 55 -7.51 -1.33 -6.71
CA GLU A 55 -8.22 -2.22 -7.62
C GLU A 55 -7.32 -3.41 -8.00
N VAL A 56 -7.85 -4.63 -7.88
CA VAL A 56 -7.18 -5.85 -8.33
C VAL A 56 -8.07 -6.52 -9.37
N GLY A 57 -7.59 -6.58 -10.61
CA GLY A 57 -8.31 -7.24 -11.70
C GLY A 57 -8.47 -8.75 -11.43
N ALA A 58 -9.59 -9.33 -11.86
CA ALA A 58 -9.93 -10.72 -11.59
C ALA A 58 -8.84 -11.73 -12.00
N ALA A 59 -8.17 -11.51 -13.15
CA ALA A 59 -7.10 -12.38 -13.62
C ALA A 59 -5.82 -12.31 -12.77
N ALA A 60 -5.64 -11.24 -11.98
CA ALA A 60 -4.50 -11.06 -11.10
C ALA A 60 -4.79 -11.52 -9.66
N ALA A 61 -6.07 -11.72 -9.30
CA ALA A 61 -6.46 -12.14 -7.96
C ALA A 61 -5.88 -13.51 -7.59
N ASP A 62 -5.75 -14.42 -8.57
CA ASP A 62 -5.22 -15.78 -8.34
C ASP A 62 -3.71 -15.82 -8.07
N VAL A 63 -2.98 -14.75 -8.38
CA VAL A 63 -1.52 -14.67 -8.21
C VAL A 63 -1.09 -13.67 -7.13
N LEU A 64 -2.05 -12.96 -6.53
CA LEU A 64 -1.80 -12.01 -5.45
C LEU A 64 -1.98 -12.70 -4.10
N ASP A 65 -0.91 -12.81 -3.32
CA ASP A 65 -1.01 -13.31 -1.95
C ASP A 65 -1.40 -12.16 -0.99
N VAL A 66 -2.65 -12.16 -0.54
CA VAL A 66 -3.13 -11.24 0.50
C VAL A 66 -2.77 -11.82 1.87
N VAL A 67 -1.59 -11.45 2.36
CA VAL A 67 -1.11 -11.94 3.66
C VAL A 67 -1.84 -11.22 4.81
N GLY A 68 -2.74 -11.95 5.49
CA GLY A 68 -3.30 -11.53 6.78
C GLY A 68 -4.73 -10.98 6.77
N GLY A 69 -5.52 -11.15 5.71
CA GLY A 69 -6.94 -10.79 5.70
C GLY A 69 -7.78 -11.79 4.92
N ALA A 70 -8.88 -12.28 5.51
CA ALA A 70 -9.97 -12.86 4.74
C ALA A 70 -10.43 -11.79 3.73
N GLY A 71 -10.33 -12.09 2.43
CA GLY A 71 -10.47 -11.12 1.35
C GLY A 71 -11.62 -10.14 1.58
N GLN A 72 -11.27 -8.89 1.91
CA GLN A 72 -12.20 -7.78 1.99
C GLN A 72 -11.64 -6.62 1.19
N THR A 73 -12.44 -6.17 0.23
CA THR A 73 -12.32 -4.85 -0.39
C THR A 73 -12.62 -3.82 0.68
N VAL A 74 -11.63 -3.00 1.04
CA VAL A 74 -11.83 -1.84 1.93
C VAL A 74 -11.87 -0.59 1.06
N THR A 75 -13.07 -0.16 0.69
CA THR A 75 -13.29 1.16 0.12
C THR A 75 -13.29 2.17 1.27
N GLY A 76 -12.38 3.15 1.25
CA GLY A 76 -12.42 4.30 2.16
C GLY A 76 -13.67 5.14 1.93
N PRO A 77 -14.14 5.91 2.94
CA PRO A 77 -15.41 6.60 2.80
C PRO A 77 -15.28 7.69 1.75
N GLU A 78 -16.07 7.59 0.67
CA GLU A 78 -16.50 8.77 -0.05
C GLU A 78 -17.01 9.76 1.00
N GLN A 79 -16.35 10.92 1.15
CA GLN A 79 -17.00 12.05 1.77
C GLN A 79 -18.15 12.45 0.83
N VAL A 80 -19.33 11.87 1.08
CA VAL A 80 -20.57 12.49 0.65
C VAL A 80 -20.73 13.77 1.45
N ASP A 81 -20.39 14.87 0.81
CA ASP A 81 -20.69 16.24 1.21
C ASP A 81 -22.14 16.33 1.70
N ARG A 82 -22.34 16.80 2.95
CA ARG A 82 -23.59 17.43 3.38
C ARG A 82 -23.39 18.39 4.53
#